data_AF-A0A6B3VZI5-F1
#
_entry.id   AF-A0A6B3VZI5-F1
#
_cell.length_a   1.000
_cell.length_b   1.000
_cell.length_c   1.000
_cell.angle_alpha   90.00
_cell.angle_beta   90.00
_cell.angle_gamma   90.00
#
_symmetry.space_group_name_H-M   'P 1'
#
loop_
_entity.id
_entity.type
_entity.pdbx_description
1 polymer ?
#
loop_
_entity_poly.entity_id
_entity_poly.type
_entity_poly.pdbx_seq_one_letter_code
_entity_poly.pdbx_strand_id
1 'polypeptide(L)'
;MKLQIFSGFSQVMLDVSFALIPLIIFFFFFQVLFLKLPKRKLWNIVFGMIFTYFGLAFFLQGVHIGFMPIGELIGQKLGELSYNWIMIPVGFVLGFVVAFAEPAVRVLTQEVDKATGGYISEKVMLYTLSIGVGMSIALAMLRIYIGFSLWYILVPAYMIAFILTFFSKKNFISIAFDSGGVTTGPMTVTFILSMAVGVASEMEGRNPLTDGFGMIAVVAIAPIISVLILGLLFQKKEEDSKHVRSKA
;
A
#
# COMPACT_ATOMS: atom_id res chain seq x y z
N MET A 1 -29.71 5.38 13.21
CA MET A 1 -28.98 4.37 12.41
C MET A 1 -28.79 3.13 13.28
N LYS A 2 -29.46 2.00 12.99
CA LYS A 2 -29.18 0.73 13.69
C LYS A 2 -27.92 0.15 13.05
N LEU A 3 -26.77 0.34 13.69
CA LEU A 3 -25.50 -0.30 13.27
C LEU A 3 -25.65 -1.81 13.39
N GLN A 4 -25.87 -2.49 12.28
CA GLN A 4 -25.86 -3.96 12.23
C GLN A 4 -24.42 -4.43 12.12
N ILE A 5 -23.73 -4.49 13.26
CA ILE A 5 -22.27 -4.69 13.35
C ILE A 5 -21.80 -6.00 12.69
N PHE A 6 -22.64 -7.03 12.64
CA PHE A 6 -22.28 -8.33 12.05
C PHE A 6 -23.03 -8.66 10.76
N SER A 7 -23.75 -7.69 10.18
CA SER A 7 -24.34 -7.89 8.87
C SER A 7 -23.23 -8.08 7.84
N GLY A 8 -23.36 -9.12 7.01
CA GLY A 8 -22.35 -9.47 6.00
C GLY A 8 -21.06 -10.08 6.54
N PHE A 9 -20.94 -10.36 7.84
CA PHE A 9 -19.70 -10.91 8.41
C PHE A 9 -19.31 -12.28 7.82
N SER A 10 -20.30 -13.10 7.45
CA SER A 10 -20.05 -14.36 6.75
C SER A 10 -19.34 -14.17 5.41
N GLN A 11 -19.67 -13.10 4.67
CA GLN A 11 -18.99 -12.78 3.43
C GLN A 11 -17.53 -12.35 3.69
N VAL A 12 -17.30 -11.52 4.70
CA VAL A 12 -15.93 -11.13 5.09
C VAL A 12 -15.09 -12.35 5.47
N MET A 13 -15.68 -13.29 6.23
CA MET A 13 -15.02 -14.56 6.55
C MET A 13 -14.67 -15.38 5.30
N LEU A 14 -15.53 -15.38 4.27
CA LEU A 14 -15.27 -16.06 3.00
C LEU A 14 -14.15 -15.36 2.22
N ASP A 15 -14.18 -14.03 2.13
CA ASP A 15 -13.15 -13.23 1.44
C ASP A 15 -11.76 -13.48 2.06
N VAL A 16 -11.69 -13.50 3.40
CA VAL A 16 -10.46 -13.85 4.13
C VAL A 16 -10.04 -15.30 3.87
N SER A 17 -10.99 -16.22 3.74
CA SER A 17 -10.69 -17.62 3.41
C SER A 17 -10.08 -17.74 2.02
N PHE A 18 -10.65 -17.06 1.02
CA PHE A 18 -10.12 -17.03 -0.34
C PHE A 18 -8.74 -16.41 -0.41
N ALA A 19 -8.43 -15.42 0.44
CA ALA A 19 -7.09 -14.84 0.52
C ALA A 19 -6.06 -15.77 1.20
N LEU A 20 -6.44 -16.45 2.29
CA LEU A 20 -5.50 -17.24 3.11
C LEU A 20 -5.32 -18.69 2.65
N ILE A 21 -6.36 -19.34 2.11
CA ILE A 21 -6.28 -20.75 1.68
C ILE A 21 -5.15 -20.99 0.66
N PRO A 22 -4.99 -20.17 -0.41
CA PRO A 22 -3.90 -20.35 -1.36
C PRO A 22 -2.52 -20.23 -0.71
N LEU A 23 -2.36 -19.28 0.21
CA LEU A 23 -1.12 -19.10 0.98
C LEU A 23 -0.82 -20.32 1.86
N ILE A 24 -1.84 -20.86 2.53
CA ILE A 24 -1.73 -22.06 3.36
C ILE A 24 -1.33 -23.26 2.51
N ILE A 25 -1.98 -23.47 1.36
CA ILE A 25 -1.68 -24.56 0.43
C ILE A 25 -0.23 -24.44 -0.05
N PHE A 26 0.17 -23.25 -0.49
CA PHE A 26 1.54 -22.99 -0.93
C PHE A 26 2.57 -23.24 0.17
N PHE A 27 2.29 -22.78 1.39
CA PHE A 27 3.15 -23.04 2.55
C PHE A 27 3.29 -24.54 2.82
N PHE A 28 2.20 -25.30 2.86
CA PHE A 28 2.26 -26.75 3.11
C PHE A 28 2.98 -27.51 1.99
N PHE A 29 2.80 -27.09 0.73
CA PHE A 29 3.56 -27.61 -0.40
C PHE A 29 5.07 -27.42 -0.19
N PHE A 30 5.51 -26.20 0.15
CA PHE A 30 6.93 -25.92 0.43
C PHE A 30 7.43 -26.60 1.70
N GLN A 31 6.60 -26.73 2.72
CA GLN A 31 6.94 -27.39 3.97
C GLN A 31 7.26 -28.87 3.75
N VAL A 32 6.47 -29.57 2.94
CA VAL A 32 6.66 -31.00 2.64
C VAL A 32 7.88 -31.23 1.74
N LEU A 33 8.06 -30.41 0.71
CA LEU A 33 9.11 -30.64 -0.29
C LEU A 33 10.48 -30.05 0.09
N PHE A 34 10.50 -28.82 0.59
CA PHE A 34 11.74 -28.02 0.71
C PHE A 34 12.12 -27.67 2.15
N LEU A 35 11.19 -27.11 2.95
CA LEU A 35 11.54 -26.50 4.25
C LEU A 35 11.76 -27.52 5.37
N LYS A 36 10.95 -28.59 5.42
CA LYS A 36 11.05 -29.68 6.42
C LYS A 36 11.18 -29.17 7.87
N LEU A 37 10.41 -28.14 8.22
CA LEU A 37 10.51 -27.51 9.54
C LEU A 37 10.14 -28.48 10.69
N PRO A 38 10.77 -28.35 11.87
CA PRO A 38 10.41 -29.13 13.06
C PRO A 38 8.94 -28.96 13.44
N LYS A 39 8.30 -30.03 13.94
CA LYS A 39 6.86 -30.04 14.31
C LYS A 39 6.45 -28.87 15.21
N ARG A 40 7.31 -28.47 16.15
CA ARG A 40 7.05 -27.33 17.05
C ARG A 40 6.89 -26.01 16.29
N LYS A 41 7.75 -25.74 15.29
CA LYS A 41 7.63 -24.54 14.45
C LYS A 41 6.38 -24.61 13.59
N LEU A 42 6.06 -25.78 13.04
CA LEU A 42 4.85 -25.98 12.25
C LEU A 42 3.58 -25.64 13.06
N TRP A 43 3.48 -26.14 14.29
CA TRP A 43 2.37 -25.82 15.19
C TRP A 43 2.25 -24.32 15.47
N ASN A 44 3.37 -23.64 15.75
CA ASN A 44 3.34 -22.19 15.95
C ASN A 44 2.79 -21.45 14.73
N ILE A 45 3.17 -21.86 13.52
CA ILE A 45 2.69 -21.23 12.28
C ILE A 45 1.19 -21.52 12.09
N VAL A 46 0.74 -22.76 12.30
CA VAL A 46 -0.68 -23.14 12.19
C VAL A 46 -1.56 -22.34 13.16
N PHE A 47 -1.17 -22.25 14.43
CA PHE A 47 -1.89 -21.43 15.39
C PHE A 47 -1.85 -19.94 15.01
N GLY A 48 -0.70 -19.43 14.57
CA GLY A 48 -0.57 -18.08 14.04
C GLY A 48 -1.53 -17.81 12.88
N MET A 49 -1.66 -18.74 11.93
CA MET A 49 -2.58 -18.63 10.80
C MET A 49 -4.05 -18.57 11.24
N ILE A 50 -4.44 -19.34 12.25
CA ILE A 50 -5.80 -19.29 12.82
C ILE A 50 -6.06 -17.91 13.46
N PHE A 51 -5.13 -17.40 14.27
CA PHE A 51 -5.27 -16.08 14.87
C PHE A 51 -5.29 -14.97 13.82
N THR A 52 -4.45 -15.06 12.78
CA THR A 52 -4.46 -14.13 11.64
C THR A 52 -5.79 -14.17 10.90
N TYR A 53 -6.38 -15.35 10.68
CA TYR A 53 -7.68 -15.49 10.02
C TYR A 53 -8.78 -14.71 10.76
N PHE A 54 -8.94 -14.97 12.06
CA PHE A 54 -9.95 -14.27 12.85
C PHE A 54 -9.62 -12.79 13.03
N GLY A 55 -8.35 -12.45 13.26
CA GLY A 55 -7.89 -11.07 13.38
C GLY A 55 -8.19 -10.26 12.12
N LEU A 56 -7.88 -10.80 10.93
CA LEU A 56 -8.16 -10.15 9.66
C LEU A 56 -9.67 -10.04 9.39
N ALA A 57 -10.45 -11.08 9.71
CA ALA A 57 -11.91 -11.04 9.54
C ALA A 57 -12.56 -9.95 10.40
N PHE A 58 -12.22 -9.87 11.69
CA PHE A 58 -12.74 -8.81 12.56
C PHE A 58 -12.25 -7.41 12.15
N PHE A 59 -10.99 -7.31 11.73
CA PHE A 59 -10.41 -6.07 11.24
C PHE A 59 -11.14 -5.57 9.99
N LEU A 60 -11.32 -6.42 8.98
CA LEU A 60 -12.03 -6.07 7.75
C LEU A 60 -13.51 -5.75 8.01
N GLN A 61 -14.16 -6.45 8.93
CA GLN A 61 -15.52 -6.10 9.34
C GLN A 61 -15.58 -4.68 9.94
N GLY A 62 -14.61 -4.33 10.80
CA GLY A 62 -14.47 -2.98 11.35
C GLY A 62 -14.23 -1.93 10.25
N VAL A 63 -13.40 -2.26 9.27
CA VAL A 63 -13.13 -1.41 8.10
C VAL A 63 -14.39 -1.20 7.25
N HIS A 64 -15.18 -2.26 7.03
CA HIS A 64 -16.42 -2.20 6.24
C HIS A 64 -17.49 -1.30 6.87
N ILE A 65 -17.59 -1.30 8.20
CA ILE A 65 -18.61 -0.54 8.91
C ILE A 65 -18.14 0.87 9.28
N GLY A 66 -16.85 1.03 9.54
CA GLY A 66 -16.26 2.30 9.97
C GLY A 66 -15.61 3.07 8.82
N PHE A 67 -14.54 2.51 8.26
CA PHE A 67 -13.64 3.25 7.37
C PHE A 67 -14.25 3.51 5.99
N MET A 68 -14.85 2.50 5.36
CA MET A 68 -15.39 2.67 4.01
C MET A 68 -16.52 3.69 3.92
N PRO A 69 -17.56 3.66 4.78
CA PRO A 69 -18.63 4.67 4.75
C PRO A 69 -18.10 6.08 5.01
N ILE A 70 -17.13 6.22 5.92
CA ILE A 70 -16.51 7.52 6.21
C ILE A 70 -15.69 8.02 5.02
N GLY A 71 -14.91 7.15 4.38
CA GLY A 71 -14.16 7.49 3.18
C GLY A 71 -15.10 7.97 2.08
N GLU A 72 -16.16 7.22 1.78
CA GLU A 72 -17.18 7.58 0.79
C GLU A 72 -17.84 8.92 1.08
N LEU A 73 -18.28 9.16 2.33
CA LEU A 73 -18.89 10.43 2.73
C LEU A 73 -17.93 11.62 2.61
N ILE A 74 -16.66 11.45 2.99
CA ILE A 74 -15.62 12.47 2.80
C ILE A 74 -15.45 12.74 1.30
N GLY A 75 -15.37 11.68 0.50
CA GLY A 75 -15.23 11.76 -0.95
C GLY A 75 -16.37 12.53 -1.61
N GLN A 76 -17.61 12.16 -1.30
CA GLN A 76 -18.81 12.84 -1.81
C GLN A 76 -18.78 14.32 -1.47
N LYS A 77 -18.50 14.65 -0.20
CA LYS A 77 -18.41 16.05 0.22
C LYS A 77 -17.30 16.82 -0.49
N LEU A 78 -16.17 16.20 -0.79
CA LEU A 78 -15.10 16.84 -1.56
C LEU A 78 -15.48 17.05 -3.03
N GLY A 79 -16.22 16.11 -3.63
CA GLY A 79 -16.70 16.18 -5.00
C GLY A 79 -17.79 17.25 -5.21
N GLU A 80 -18.69 17.40 -4.23
CA GLU A 80 -19.78 18.40 -4.24
C GLU A 80 -19.30 19.86 -4.14
N LEU A 81 -18.09 20.11 -3.64
CA LEU A 81 -17.61 21.47 -3.43
C LEU A 81 -17.43 22.21 -4.77
N SER A 82 -17.81 23.49 -4.80
CA SER A 82 -17.56 24.36 -5.96
C SER A 82 -16.06 24.54 -6.29
N TYR A 83 -15.19 24.34 -5.29
CA TYR A 83 -13.74 24.36 -5.41
C TYR A 83 -13.15 22.95 -5.20
N ASN A 84 -13.72 21.95 -5.87
CA ASN A 84 -13.36 20.54 -5.75
C ASN A 84 -11.87 20.21 -5.95
N TRP A 85 -11.05 21.08 -6.56
CA TRP A 85 -9.57 20.93 -6.61
C TRP A 85 -8.91 20.71 -5.23
N ILE A 86 -9.58 21.13 -4.14
CA ILE A 86 -9.14 20.91 -2.75
C ILE A 86 -8.95 19.43 -2.40
N MET A 87 -9.58 18.52 -3.14
CA MET A 87 -9.38 17.07 -2.99
C MET A 87 -7.92 16.64 -3.18
N ILE A 88 -7.10 17.40 -3.93
CA ILE A 88 -5.70 17.07 -4.22
C ILE A 88 -4.84 17.19 -2.95
N PRO A 89 -4.73 18.37 -2.29
CA PRO A 89 -3.98 18.48 -1.04
C PRO A 89 -4.61 17.67 0.10
N VAL A 90 -5.93 17.53 0.15
CA VAL A 90 -6.59 16.68 1.16
C VAL A 90 -6.23 15.21 0.94
N GLY A 91 -6.28 14.73 -0.30
CA GLY A 91 -5.88 13.38 -0.69
C GLY A 91 -4.41 13.11 -0.38
N PHE A 92 -3.52 14.09 -0.56
CA PHE A 92 -2.12 13.98 -0.12
C PHE A 92 -2.01 13.69 1.37
N VAL A 93 -2.65 14.53 2.19
CA VAL A 93 -2.55 14.44 3.67
C VAL A 93 -3.17 13.14 4.16
N LEU A 94 -4.37 12.79 3.68
CA LEU A 94 -5.03 11.55 4.06
C LEU A 94 -4.25 10.33 3.58
N GLY A 95 -3.72 10.37 2.36
CA GLY A 95 -2.87 9.32 1.81
C GLY A 95 -1.62 9.09 2.65
N PHE A 96 -0.94 10.17 3.02
CA PHE A 96 0.22 10.11 3.92
C PHE A 96 -0.14 9.50 5.27
N VAL A 97 -1.21 10.00 5.92
CA VAL A 97 -1.61 9.55 7.26
C VAL A 97 -2.04 8.10 7.25
N VAL A 98 -2.80 7.67 6.23
CA VAL A 98 -3.25 6.28 6.12
C VAL A 98 -2.09 5.33 5.87
N ALA A 99 -1.17 5.66 4.96
CA ALA A 99 0.04 4.86 4.74
C ALA A 99 0.95 4.81 5.98
N PHE A 100 1.03 5.92 6.72
CA PHE A 100 1.79 6.00 7.97
C PHE A 100 1.17 5.14 9.09
N ALA A 101 -0.17 5.08 9.12
CA ALA A 101 -0.93 4.31 10.09
C ALA A 101 -1.10 2.82 9.71
N GLU A 102 -0.81 2.45 8.46
CA GLU A 102 -0.96 1.09 7.94
C GLU A 102 -0.03 0.10 8.68
N PRO A 103 -0.56 -0.87 9.43
CA PRO A 103 0.25 -1.82 10.18
C PRO A 103 1.17 -2.65 9.27
N ALA A 104 0.72 -2.99 8.07
CA ALA A 104 1.54 -3.78 7.14
C ALA A 104 2.81 -3.02 6.73
N VAL A 105 2.68 -1.71 6.44
CA VAL A 105 3.82 -0.83 6.13
C VAL A 105 4.78 -0.76 7.32
N ARG A 106 4.25 -0.67 8.55
CA ARG A 106 5.06 -0.65 9.76
C ARG A 106 5.88 -1.94 9.92
N VAL A 107 5.25 -3.10 9.75
CA VAL A 107 5.94 -4.40 9.82
C VAL A 107 7.04 -4.48 8.76
N LEU A 108 6.77 -4.12 7.51
CA LEU A 108 7.78 -4.10 6.45
C LEU A 108 8.97 -3.21 6.81
N THR A 109 8.72 -1.98 7.28
CA THR A 109 9.80 -1.04 7.63
C THR A 109 10.70 -1.59 8.75
N GLN A 110 10.14 -2.33 9.70
CA GLN A 110 10.89 -3.00 10.77
C GLN A 110 11.70 -4.18 10.26
N GLU A 111 11.14 -4.98 9.36
CA GLU A 111 11.86 -6.11 8.75
C GLU A 111 12.99 -5.63 7.85
N VAL A 112 12.81 -4.52 7.13
CA VAL A 112 13.88 -3.88 6.36
C VAL A 112 14.99 -3.36 7.27
N ASP A 113 14.65 -2.68 8.37
CA ASP A 113 15.64 -2.17 9.33
C ASP A 113 16.50 -3.33 9.89
N LYS A 114 15.84 -4.39 10.38
CA LYS A 114 16.51 -5.59 10.89
C LYS A 114 17.36 -6.29 9.81
N ALA A 115 16.81 -6.50 8.61
CA ALA A 115 17.51 -7.21 7.54
C ALA A 115 18.71 -6.42 6.99
N THR A 116 18.68 -5.10 7.10
CA THR A 116 19.78 -4.23 6.65
C THR A 116 20.75 -3.85 7.77
N GLY A 117 20.55 -4.35 8.99
CA GLY A 117 21.38 -4.04 10.15
C GLY A 117 21.35 -2.54 10.51
N GLY A 118 20.21 -1.86 10.31
CA GLY A 118 20.06 -0.43 10.54
C GLY A 118 20.58 0.47 9.42
N TYR A 119 21.08 -0.09 8.30
CA TYR A 119 21.50 0.72 7.15
C TYR A 119 20.34 1.52 6.58
N ILE A 120 19.14 0.93 6.49
CA ILE A 120 17.90 1.65 6.18
C ILE A 120 17.01 1.66 7.41
N SER A 121 17.02 2.77 8.16
CA SER A 121 16.21 2.87 9.37
C SER A 121 14.70 2.81 9.08
N GLU A 122 13.95 2.21 10.00
CA GLU A 122 12.49 2.10 9.98
C GLU A 122 11.82 3.45 9.67
N LYS A 123 12.28 4.53 10.32
CA LYS A 123 11.72 5.88 10.16
C LYS A 123 11.88 6.41 8.75
N VAL A 124 13.08 6.32 8.18
CA VAL A 124 13.37 6.81 6.82
C VAL A 124 12.47 6.08 5.83
N MET A 125 12.38 4.75 5.94
CA MET A 125 11.53 3.97 5.06
C MET A 125 10.05 4.35 5.22
N LEU A 126 9.56 4.47 6.46
CA LEU A 126 8.16 4.80 6.74
C LEU A 126 7.77 6.15 6.14
N TYR A 127 8.59 7.19 6.33
CA TYR A 127 8.33 8.50 5.75
C TYR A 127 8.43 8.47 4.21
N THR A 128 9.41 7.78 3.63
CA THR A 128 9.54 7.63 2.18
C THR A 128 8.29 6.99 1.57
N LEU A 129 7.82 5.88 2.15
CA LEU A 129 6.62 5.19 1.68
C LEU A 129 5.38 6.07 1.85
N SER A 130 5.21 6.69 3.01
CA SER A 130 4.04 7.53 3.30
C SER A 130 3.96 8.75 2.39
N ILE A 131 5.10 9.40 2.10
CA ILE A 131 5.16 10.52 1.14
C ILE A 131 4.84 10.03 -0.27
N GLY A 132 5.41 8.89 -0.69
CA GLY A 132 5.14 8.30 -2.00
C GLY A 132 3.65 8.03 -2.22
N VAL A 133 2.98 7.47 -1.21
CA VAL A 133 1.53 7.21 -1.24
C VAL A 133 0.73 8.49 -1.24
N GLY A 134 1.06 9.46 -0.39
CA GLY A 134 0.41 10.76 -0.38
C GLY A 134 0.49 11.44 -1.75
N MET A 135 1.68 11.47 -2.37
CA MET A 135 1.87 12.02 -3.72
C MET A 135 1.06 11.25 -4.77
N SER A 136 1.04 9.94 -4.67
CA SER A 136 0.26 9.06 -5.57
C SER A 136 -1.23 9.34 -5.50
N ILE A 137 -1.77 9.50 -4.29
CA ILE A 137 -3.18 9.79 -4.08
C ILE A 137 -3.52 11.20 -4.55
N ALA A 138 -2.65 12.18 -4.31
CA ALA A 138 -2.81 13.51 -4.89
C ALA A 138 -2.84 13.47 -6.43
N LEU A 139 -1.96 12.67 -7.05
CA LEU A 139 -1.95 12.47 -8.50
C LEU A 139 -3.22 11.75 -8.99
N ALA A 140 -3.73 10.77 -8.24
CA ALA A 140 -5.00 10.11 -8.54
C ALA A 140 -6.18 11.09 -8.44
N MET A 141 -6.21 11.95 -7.43
CA MET A 141 -7.22 13.00 -7.28
C MET A 141 -7.12 14.03 -8.41
N LEU A 142 -5.91 14.41 -8.81
CA LEU A 142 -5.67 15.28 -9.97
C LEU A 142 -6.21 14.63 -11.26
N ARG A 143 -6.04 13.32 -11.42
CA ARG A 143 -6.60 12.57 -12.55
C ARG A 143 -8.13 12.62 -12.54
N ILE A 144 -8.78 12.39 -11.40
CA ILE A 144 -10.25 12.47 -11.29
C ILE A 144 -10.74 13.89 -11.61
N TYR A 145 -10.04 14.90 -11.11
CA TYR A 145 -10.33 16.30 -11.38
C TYR A 145 -10.26 16.64 -12.88
N ILE A 146 -9.12 16.38 -13.52
CA ILE A 146 -8.89 16.74 -14.94
C ILE A 146 -9.64 15.78 -15.89
N GLY A 147 -9.75 14.50 -15.55
CA GLY A 147 -10.42 13.48 -16.35
C GLY A 147 -9.57 12.83 -17.44
N PHE A 148 -8.24 12.84 -17.30
CA PHE A 148 -7.38 12.19 -18.28
C PHE A 148 -7.25 10.68 -18.02
N SER A 149 -6.87 9.95 -19.06
CA SER A 149 -6.76 8.49 -19.03
C SER A 149 -5.70 7.99 -18.03
N LEU A 150 -6.02 6.93 -17.29
CA LEU A 150 -5.10 6.27 -16.36
C LEU A 150 -3.76 5.87 -17.01
N TRP A 151 -3.78 5.56 -18.31
CA TRP A 151 -2.60 5.18 -19.08
C TRP A 151 -1.51 6.27 -19.09
N TYR A 152 -1.88 7.55 -19.01
CA TYR A 152 -0.91 8.66 -18.93
C TYR A 152 -0.13 8.70 -17.61
N ILE A 153 -0.61 8.01 -16.57
CA ILE A 153 0.14 7.82 -15.32
C ILE A 153 0.89 6.50 -15.35
N LEU A 154 0.21 5.40 -15.70
CA LEU A 154 0.80 4.07 -15.59
C LEU A 154 1.99 3.85 -16.53
N VAL A 155 1.87 4.24 -17.80
CA VAL A 155 2.95 3.98 -18.77
C VAL A 155 4.24 4.70 -18.37
N PRO A 156 4.24 6.01 -18.05
CA PRO A 156 5.44 6.69 -17.58
C PRO A 156 5.93 6.14 -16.22
N ALA A 157 5.02 5.84 -15.29
CA ALA A 157 5.41 5.34 -13.96
C ALA A 157 6.11 3.97 -14.06
N TYR A 158 5.59 3.04 -14.86
CA TYR A 158 6.25 1.76 -15.11
C TYR A 158 7.58 1.93 -15.83
N MET A 159 7.64 2.82 -16.83
CA MET A 159 8.90 3.11 -17.52
C MET A 159 9.96 3.64 -16.55
N ILE A 160 9.60 4.58 -15.67
CA ILE A 160 10.48 5.09 -14.62
C ILE A 160 10.90 3.96 -13.68
N ALA A 161 9.97 3.12 -13.20
CA ALA A 161 10.28 2.02 -12.30
C ALA A 161 11.27 1.03 -12.94
N PHE A 162 11.09 0.67 -14.21
CA PHE A 162 12.02 -0.20 -14.94
C PHE A 162 13.40 0.45 -15.11
N ILE A 163 13.45 1.72 -15.52
CA ILE A 163 14.71 2.46 -15.65
C ILE A 163 15.46 2.49 -14.31
N LEU A 164 14.78 2.87 -13.22
CA LEU A 164 15.37 2.93 -11.89
C LEU A 164 15.85 1.56 -11.39
N THR A 165 15.16 0.47 -11.79
CA THR A 165 15.57 -0.90 -11.46
C THR A 165 16.94 -1.23 -12.04
N PHE A 166 17.24 -0.81 -13.28
CA PHE A 166 18.56 -1.03 -13.88
C PHE A 166 19.71 -0.34 -13.13
N PHE A 167 19.42 0.76 -12.44
CA PHE A 167 20.41 1.51 -11.67
C PHE A 167 20.45 1.14 -10.17
N SER A 168 19.60 0.22 -9.72
CA SER A 168 19.44 -0.10 -8.30
C SER A 168 20.14 -1.40 -7.89
N LYS A 169 20.65 -1.46 -6.65
CA LYS A 169 21.17 -2.71 -6.07
C LYS A 169 20.04 -3.71 -5.80
N LYS A 170 20.32 -5.01 -5.91
CA LYS A 170 19.36 -6.12 -5.72
C LYS A 170 18.53 -6.03 -4.43
N ASN A 171 19.14 -5.59 -3.34
CA ASN A 171 18.44 -5.45 -2.06
C ASN A 171 17.34 -4.38 -2.14
N PHE A 172 17.62 -3.22 -2.75
CA PHE A 172 16.62 -2.16 -2.93
C PHE A 172 15.53 -2.55 -3.92
N ILE A 173 15.87 -3.30 -4.97
CA ILE A 173 14.88 -3.83 -5.92
C ILE A 173 13.89 -4.74 -5.19
N SER A 174 14.39 -5.70 -4.40
CA SER A 174 13.53 -6.64 -3.65
C SER A 174 12.60 -5.90 -2.69
N ILE A 175 13.16 -4.96 -1.91
CA ILE A 175 12.37 -4.14 -0.98
C ILE A 175 11.34 -3.28 -1.71
N ALA A 176 11.68 -2.69 -2.86
CA ALA A 176 10.77 -1.83 -3.61
C ALA A 176 9.53 -2.58 -4.09
N PHE A 177 9.71 -3.77 -4.66
CA PHE A 177 8.60 -4.58 -5.15
C PHE A 177 7.75 -5.17 -4.00
N ASP A 178 8.35 -5.52 -2.86
CA ASP A 178 7.60 -5.90 -1.66
C ASP A 178 6.79 -4.71 -1.10
N SER A 179 7.36 -3.50 -1.15
CA SER A 179 6.71 -2.29 -0.67
C SER A 179 5.43 -1.96 -1.44
N GLY A 180 5.40 -2.15 -2.77
CA GLY A 180 4.19 -1.91 -3.56
C GLY A 180 2.98 -2.73 -3.09
N GLY A 181 3.20 -4.02 -2.80
CA GLY A 181 2.16 -4.91 -2.28
C GLY A 181 1.76 -4.61 -0.83
N VAL A 182 2.73 -4.25 0.02
CA VAL A 182 2.47 -3.97 1.44
C VAL A 182 1.73 -2.64 1.62
N THR A 183 2.07 -1.64 0.83
CA THR A 183 1.50 -0.30 0.96
C THR A 183 0.08 -0.20 0.40
N THR A 184 -0.31 -1.14 -0.47
CA THR A 184 -1.71 -1.41 -0.84
C THR A 184 -2.40 -2.29 0.21
N GLY A 185 -2.08 -2.03 1.47
CA GLY A 185 -2.65 -2.71 2.62
C GLY A 185 -4.16 -2.45 2.78
N PRO A 186 -4.80 -3.23 3.66
CA PRO A 186 -6.24 -3.21 3.79
C PRO A 186 -6.77 -1.85 4.26
N MET A 187 -6.06 -1.04 5.06
CA MET A 187 -6.56 0.31 5.38
C MET A 187 -6.43 1.26 4.21
N THR A 188 -5.25 1.29 3.58
CA THR A 188 -4.96 2.18 2.45
C THR A 188 -5.96 1.94 1.33
N VAL A 189 -6.10 0.69 0.88
CA VAL A 189 -6.99 0.38 -0.24
C VAL A 189 -8.43 0.70 0.11
N THR A 190 -8.97 0.23 1.22
CA THR A 190 -10.41 0.40 1.49
C THR A 190 -10.79 1.87 1.72
N PHE A 191 -10.00 2.60 2.52
CA PHE A 191 -10.35 3.97 2.87
C PHE A 191 -10.14 4.92 1.68
N ILE A 192 -9.00 4.79 0.99
CA ILE A 192 -8.69 5.68 -0.13
C ILE A 192 -9.54 5.35 -1.35
N LEU A 193 -9.85 4.07 -1.61
CA LEU A 193 -10.77 3.66 -2.66
C LEU A 193 -12.17 4.20 -2.43
N SER A 194 -12.74 3.97 -1.24
CA SER A 194 -14.08 4.47 -0.92
C SER A 194 -14.14 5.99 -1.05
N MET A 195 -13.11 6.71 -0.61
CA MET A 195 -13.01 8.15 -0.81
C MET A 195 -12.98 8.56 -2.28
N ALA A 196 -12.14 7.96 -3.13
CA ALA A 196 -12.14 8.34 -4.54
C ALA A 196 -13.40 7.93 -5.31
N VAL A 197 -14.01 6.80 -4.95
CA VAL A 197 -15.31 6.38 -5.48
C VAL A 197 -16.35 7.43 -5.10
N GLY A 198 -16.37 7.91 -3.86
CA GLY A 198 -17.25 8.99 -3.41
C GLY A 198 -16.97 10.32 -4.11
N VAL A 199 -15.70 10.69 -4.36
CA VAL A 199 -15.37 11.88 -5.16
C VAL A 199 -15.91 11.72 -6.58
N ALA A 200 -15.67 10.57 -7.21
CA ALA A 200 -16.06 10.31 -8.59
C ALA A 200 -17.58 10.17 -8.77
N SER A 201 -18.36 9.85 -7.73
CA SER A 201 -19.83 9.79 -7.82
C SER A 201 -20.49 11.16 -7.91
N GLU A 202 -19.86 12.19 -7.33
CA GLU A 202 -20.40 13.55 -7.29
C GLU A 202 -19.86 14.45 -8.41
N MET A 203 -18.97 13.94 -9.25
CA MET A 203 -18.38 14.70 -10.35
C MET A 203 -19.03 14.36 -11.69
N GLU A 204 -19.53 15.37 -12.39
CA GLU A 204 -20.09 15.20 -13.73
C GLU A 204 -19.07 14.63 -14.72
N GLY A 205 -19.49 13.64 -15.50
CA GLY A 205 -18.63 13.00 -16.51
C GLY A 205 -17.54 12.08 -15.94
N ARG A 206 -17.64 11.68 -14.66
CA ARG A 206 -16.77 10.68 -14.04
C ARG A 206 -17.50 9.37 -13.81
N ASN A 207 -16.74 8.28 -13.85
CA ASN A 207 -17.27 6.95 -13.60
C ASN A 207 -16.54 6.36 -12.38
N PRO A 208 -17.25 6.10 -11.26
CA PRO A 208 -16.64 5.61 -10.03
C PRO A 208 -15.82 4.32 -10.20
N LEU A 209 -16.20 3.45 -11.15
CA LEU A 209 -15.45 2.22 -11.44
C LEU A 209 -14.13 2.52 -12.16
N THR A 210 -14.11 3.36 -13.19
CA THR A 210 -12.87 3.61 -13.96
C THR A 210 -11.97 4.66 -13.31
N ASP A 211 -12.57 5.66 -12.67
CA ASP A 211 -11.85 6.78 -12.07
C ASP A 211 -11.46 6.47 -10.62
N GLY A 212 -12.38 5.94 -9.81
CA GLY A 212 -12.12 5.50 -8.45
C GLY A 212 -11.20 4.28 -8.41
N PHE A 213 -11.59 3.17 -9.02
CA PHE A 213 -10.80 1.91 -8.93
C PHE A 213 -9.41 2.02 -9.57
N GLY A 214 -9.28 2.83 -10.63
CA GLY A 214 -8.01 3.10 -11.30
C GLY A 214 -6.91 3.68 -10.39
N MET A 215 -7.29 4.27 -9.25
CA MET A 215 -6.33 4.79 -8.28
C MET A 215 -5.45 3.70 -7.64
N ILE A 216 -5.96 2.46 -7.51
CA ILE A 216 -5.23 1.37 -6.84
C ILE A 216 -3.93 1.11 -7.58
N ALA A 217 -3.96 1.16 -8.92
CA ALA A 217 -2.78 0.99 -9.75
C ALA A 217 -1.75 2.11 -9.54
N VAL A 218 -2.20 3.36 -9.34
CA VAL A 218 -1.32 4.50 -9.07
C VAL A 218 -0.68 4.39 -7.68
N VAL A 219 -1.46 3.94 -6.68
CA VAL A 219 -0.99 3.74 -5.30
C VAL A 219 -0.02 2.56 -5.22
N ALA A 220 -0.21 1.49 -6.00
CA ALA A 220 0.68 0.33 -6.01
C ALA A 220 2.08 0.65 -6.55
N ILE A 221 2.19 1.50 -7.58
CA ILE A 221 3.47 1.76 -8.24
C ILE A 221 4.33 2.82 -7.53
N ALA A 222 3.72 3.76 -6.82
CA ALA A 222 4.44 4.86 -6.19
C ALA A 222 5.44 4.40 -5.11
N PRO A 223 5.10 3.48 -4.18
CA PRO A 223 6.05 2.91 -3.22
C PRO A 223 7.28 2.30 -3.89
N ILE A 224 7.09 1.62 -5.03
CA ILE A 224 8.18 1.02 -5.80
C ILE A 224 9.15 2.12 -6.25
N ILE A 225 8.63 3.16 -6.90
CA ILE A 225 9.43 4.30 -7.37
C ILE A 225 10.11 5.01 -6.18
N SER A 226 9.39 5.26 -5.09
CA SER A 226 9.93 5.92 -3.89
C SER A 226 11.09 5.16 -3.26
N VAL A 227 10.99 3.83 -3.15
CA VAL A 227 12.06 3.00 -2.60
C VAL A 227 13.24 2.87 -3.55
N LEU A 228 13.01 2.79 -4.86
CA LEU A 228 14.10 2.78 -5.85
C LEU A 228 14.88 4.10 -5.83
N ILE A 229 14.18 5.24 -5.75
CA ILE A 229 14.82 6.57 -5.60
C ILE A 229 15.62 6.63 -4.30
N LEU A 230 15.05 6.16 -3.18
CA LEU A 230 15.75 6.08 -1.90
C LEU A 230 17.03 5.25 -2.03
N GLY A 231 16.94 4.12 -2.74
CA GLY A 231 18.09 3.25 -3.00
C GLY A 231 19.21 3.92 -3.77
N LEU A 232 18.90 4.76 -4.77
CA LEU A 232 19.90 5.53 -5.49
C LEU A 232 20.55 6.61 -4.61
N LEU A 233 19.77 7.29 -3.78
CA LEU A 233 20.30 8.30 -2.85
C LEU A 233 21.28 7.70 -1.83
N PHE A 234 20.96 6.53 -1.30
CA PHE A 234 21.83 5.80 -0.37
C PHE A 234 23.11 5.29 -1.04
N GLN A 235 23.01 4.79 -2.28
CA GLN A 235 24.17 4.36 -3.05
C GLN A 235 25.15 5.52 -3.33
N LYS A 236 24.63 6.66 -3.79
CA LYS A 236 25.45 7.85 -4.05
C LYS A 236 26.18 8.34 -2.79
N LYS A 237 25.49 8.38 -1.65
CA LYS A 237 26.10 8.77 -0.37
C LYS A 237 27.25 7.84 0.05
N GLU A 238 27.15 6.55 -0.26
CA GLU A 238 28.19 5.56 0.01
C GLU A 238 29.43 5.80 -0.86
N GLU A 239 29.24 6.12 -2.14
CA GLU A 239 30.30 6.44 -3.10
C GLU A 239 31.05 7.72 -2.73
N ASP A 240 30.31 8.78 -2.39
CA ASP A 240 30.89 10.06 -1.95
C ASP A 240 31.75 9.88 -0.68
N SER A 241 31.27 9.08 0.27
CA SER A 241 31.99 8.80 1.53
C SER A 241 33.29 8.01 1.31
N LYS A 242 33.30 7.08 0.35
CA LYS A 242 34.51 6.33 -0.04
C LYS A 242 35.51 7.24 -0.75
N HIS A 243 35.04 8.18 -1.57
CA HIS A 243 35.90 9.10 -2.30
C HIS A 243 36.61 10.11 -1.38
N VAL A 244 35.94 10.57 -0.32
CA VAL A 244 36.55 11.42 0.72
C VAL A 244 37.62 10.67 1.52
N ARG A 245 37.34 9.42 1.93
CA ARG A 245 38.32 8.59 2.66
C ARG A 245 39.53 8.19 1.83
N SER A 246 39.41 8.14 0.50
CA SER A 246 40.53 7.85 -0.41
C SER A 246 41.46 9.05 -0.62
N LYS A 247 41.03 10.26 -0.26
CA LYS A 247 41.81 11.51 -0.41
C LYS A 247 42.42 12.03 0.90
N ALA A 248 42.06 11.42 2.03
CA ALA A 248 42.62 11.68 3.35
C ALA A 248 43.72 10.66 3.68
#